data_AF-A0A9D6R9H3-F1
#
_entry.id   AF-A0A9D6R9H3-F1
#
_cell.length_a   1.000
_cell.length_b   1.000
_cell.length_c   1.000
_cell.angle_alpha   90.00
_cell.angle_beta   90.00
_cell.angle_gamma   90.00
#
_symmetry.space_group_name_H-M   'P 1'
#
loop_
_entity.id
_entity.type
_entity.pdbx_description
1 polymer ?
#
loop_
_entity_poly.entity_id
_entity_poly.type
_entity_poly.pdbx_seq_one_letter_code
_entity_poly.pdbx_strand_id
1 'polypeptide(L)'
;MEVRVVGLGGLTAIGLVSRHVASTLWKQEFSARQQLEQALEELRRTHLQLVQSEKAAAFGQLVAGLAHELNNPLAIIASTVQPIERAAQALIENARSEDRDVGKARQTISVSTELLRRGVERAAAVTKSVRQYVVASRGQIAAADLGRLLETSVAAVAMKAVEKMVTVHRALGESA
;
A
#
# COMPACT_ATOMS: atom_id res chain seq x y z
N MET A 1 -86.68 28.11 10.96
CA MET A 1 -85.42 28.19 10.20
C MET A 1 -84.29 27.98 11.19
N GLU A 2 -83.90 26.72 11.42
CA GLU A 2 -82.88 26.36 12.40
C GLU A 2 -81.49 26.43 11.77
N VAL A 3 -80.64 27.33 12.27
CA VAL A 3 -79.22 27.37 11.93
C VAL A 3 -78.50 26.52 12.97
N ARG A 4 -78.16 25.27 12.61
CA ARG A 4 -77.31 24.40 13.43
C ARG A 4 -75.90 24.99 13.49
N VAL A 5 -75.49 25.41 14.69
CA VAL A 5 -74.11 25.80 15.01
C VAL A 5 -73.23 24.54 14.99
N VAL A 6 -72.81 24.12 13.80
CA VAL A 6 -71.67 23.22 13.63
C VAL A 6 -70.45 24.13 13.44
N GLY A 7 -69.78 24.51 14.53
CA GLY A 7 -68.86 25.66 14.47
C GLY A 7 -67.44 25.39 14.94
N LEU A 8 -67.23 25.19 16.24
CA LEU A 8 -65.90 25.41 16.83
C LEU A 8 -65.23 24.16 17.40
N GLY A 9 -65.99 23.22 17.97
CA GLY A 9 -65.41 22.00 18.59
C GLY A 9 -64.79 21.01 17.59
N GLY A 10 -65.33 20.93 16.37
CA GLY A 10 -64.77 20.07 15.31
C GLY A 10 -63.45 20.62 14.77
N LEU A 11 -63.35 21.94 14.59
CA LEU A 11 -62.14 22.61 14.08
C LEU A 11 -60.98 22.52 15.08
N THR A 12 -61.25 22.65 16.39
CA THR A 12 -60.21 22.49 17.42
C THR A 12 -59.73 21.04 17.52
N ALA A 13 -60.64 20.06 17.43
CA ALA A 13 -60.29 18.64 17.42
C ALA A 13 -59.44 18.26 16.19
N ILE A 14 -59.80 18.72 14.98
CA ILE A 14 -59.01 18.52 13.76
C ILE A 14 -57.63 19.17 13.88
N GLY A 15 -57.54 20.37 14.46
CA GLY A 15 -56.26 21.04 14.73
C GLY A 15 -55.38 20.28 15.73
N LEU A 16 -55.97 19.66 16.75
CA LEU A 16 -55.26 18.88 17.76
C LEU A 16 -54.71 17.57 17.18
N VAL A 17 -55.52 16.87 16.40
CA VAL A 17 -55.12 15.65 15.67
C VAL A 17 -54.03 15.98 14.65
N SER A 18 -54.19 17.06 13.89
CA SER A 18 -53.17 17.51 12.91
C SER A 18 -51.84 17.83 13.58
N ARG A 19 -51.85 18.52 14.73
CA ARG A 19 -50.64 18.77 15.53
C ARG A 19 -50.03 17.48 16.07
N HIS A 20 -50.85 16.54 16.54
CA HIS A 20 -50.37 15.27 17.06
C HIS A 20 -49.70 14.44 15.95
N VAL A 21 -50.36 14.27 14.80
CA VAL A 21 -49.83 13.57 13.62
C VAL A 21 -48.58 14.27 13.09
N ALA A 22 -48.57 15.59 13.00
CA ALA A 22 -47.36 16.32 12.62
C ALA A 22 -46.21 16.05 13.61
N SER A 23 -46.49 16.07 14.91
CA SER A 23 -45.46 15.82 15.93
C SER A 23 -44.90 14.40 15.89
N THR A 24 -45.70 13.39 15.57
CA THR A 24 -45.22 12.00 15.46
C THR A 24 -44.43 11.79 14.18
N LEU A 25 -44.87 12.35 13.05
CA LEU A 25 -44.12 12.33 11.79
C LEU A 25 -42.78 13.06 11.92
N TRP A 26 -42.76 14.24 12.54
CA TRP A 26 -41.52 14.97 12.83
C TRP A 26 -40.57 14.16 13.71
N LYS A 27 -41.09 13.47 14.75
CA LYS A 27 -40.27 12.59 15.60
C LYS A 27 -39.67 11.42 14.82
N GLN A 28 -40.45 10.77 13.95
CA GLN A 28 -39.95 9.67 13.12
C GLN A 28 -38.89 10.15 12.13
N GLU A 29 -39.16 11.23 11.39
CA GLU A 29 -38.24 11.80 10.41
C GLU A 29 -36.92 12.25 11.08
N PHE A 30 -37.03 12.93 12.22
CA PHE A 30 -35.86 13.34 13.00
C PHE A 30 -35.05 12.13 13.49
N SER A 31 -35.72 11.11 14.04
CA SER A 31 -35.05 9.89 14.50
C SER A 31 -34.39 9.12 13.35
N ALA A 32 -35.03 9.03 12.19
CA ALA A 32 -34.49 8.36 11.01
C ALA A 32 -33.25 9.09 10.47
N ARG A 33 -33.31 10.43 10.40
CA ARG A 33 -32.15 11.26 10.02
C ARG A 33 -30.98 11.06 10.98
N GLN A 34 -31.25 11.07 12.28
CA GLN A 34 -30.21 10.87 13.30
C GLN A 34 -29.56 9.48 13.18
N GLN A 35 -30.36 8.44 12.93
CA GLN A 35 -29.84 7.08 12.71
C GLN A 35 -29.00 7.00 11.43
N LEU A 36 -29.44 7.64 10.34
CA LEU A 36 -28.69 7.68 9.10
C LEU A 36 -27.37 8.43 9.26
N GLU A 37 -27.36 9.58 9.95
CA GLU A 37 -26.15 10.33 10.24
C GLU A 37 -25.16 9.51 11.09
N GLN A 38 -25.66 8.80 12.11
CA GLN A 38 -24.84 7.91 12.92
C GLN A 38 -24.26 6.76 12.10
N ALA A 39 -25.08 6.10 11.27
CA ALA A 39 -24.63 5.00 10.42
C ALA A 39 -23.60 5.47 9.37
N LEU A 40 -23.77 6.67 8.81
CA LEU A 40 -22.80 7.27 7.90
C LEU A 40 -21.48 7.59 8.58
N GLU A 41 -21.52 8.12 9.80
CA GLU A 41 -20.31 8.41 10.57
C GLU A 41 -19.58 7.11 10.96
N GLU A 42 -20.31 6.09 11.37
CA GLU A 42 -19.75 4.78 11.69
C GLU A 42 -19.16 4.11 10.44
N LEU A 43 -19.83 4.19 9.30
CA LEU A 43 -19.31 3.70 8.03
C LEU A 43 -18.02 4.45 7.62
N ARG A 44 -17.99 5.78 7.74
CA ARG A 44 -16.78 6.57 7.45
C ARG A 44 -15.62 6.19 8.36
N ARG A 45 -15.90 6.03 9.66
CA ARG A 45 -14.89 5.64 10.66
C ARG A 45 -14.34 4.25 10.36
N THR A 46 -15.21 3.28 10.09
CA THR A 46 -14.82 1.91 9.74
C THR A 46 -14.03 1.86 8.43
N HIS A 47 -14.46 2.61 7.42
CA HIS A 47 -13.73 2.72 6.15
C HIS A 47 -12.33 3.31 6.35
N LEU A 48 -12.19 4.36 7.16
CA LEU A 48 -10.88 4.91 7.51
C LEU A 48 -10.00 3.87 8.24
N GLN A 49 -10.57 3.13 9.19
CA GLN A 49 -9.84 2.06 9.88
C GLN A 49 -9.41 0.95 8.93
N LEU A 50 -10.27 0.56 7.99
CA LEU A 50 -9.98 -0.46 6.98
C LEU A 50 -8.82 -0.03 6.09
N VAL A 51 -8.88 1.20 5.56
CA VAL A 51 -7.82 1.78 4.72
C VAL A 51 -6.50 1.85 5.49
N GLN A 52 -6.52 2.20 6.78
CA GLN A 52 -5.29 2.19 7.59
C GLN A 52 -4.75 0.79 7.84
N SER A 53 -5.64 -0.18 8.08
CA SER A 53 -5.27 -1.59 8.27
C SER A 53 -4.64 -2.17 7.00
N GLU A 54 -5.23 -1.92 5.83
CA GLU A 54 -4.68 -2.36 4.54
C GLU A 54 -3.32 -1.71 4.26
N LYS A 55 -3.17 -0.41 4.54
CA LYS A 55 -1.88 0.28 4.42
C LYS A 55 -0.81 -0.32 5.33
N ALA A 56 -1.16 -0.63 6.59
CA ALA A 56 -0.25 -1.25 7.53
C ALA A 56 0.14 -2.66 7.10
N ALA A 57 -0.81 -3.46 6.61
CA ALA A 57 -0.55 -4.80 6.10
C ALA A 57 0.37 -4.78 4.86
N ALA A 58 0.07 -3.92 3.88
CA ALA A 58 0.88 -3.74 2.68
C ALA A 58 2.30 -3.25 3.03
N PHE A 59 2.41 -2.31 3.98
CA PHE A 59 3.70 -1.85 4.49
C PHE A 59 4.47 -2.99 5.17
N GLY A 60 3.82 -3.80 6.00
CA GLY A 60 4.44 -4.95 6.67
C GLY A 60 4.98 -5.99 5.69
N GLN A 61 4.21 -6.34 4.65
CA GLN A 61 4.66 -7.24 3.58
C GLN A 61 5.88 -6.67 2.84
N LEU A 62 5.85 -5.38 2.52
CA LEU A 62 6.96 -4.71 1.85
C LEU A 62 8.22 -4.68 2.73
N VAL A 63 8.09 -4.33 4.01
CA VAL A 63 9.22 -4.33 4.96
C VAL A 63 9.81 -5.73 5.12
N ALA A 64 8.96 -6.77 5.19
CA ALA A 64 9.42 -8.16 5.26
C ALA A 64 10.18 -8.59 3.99
N GLY A 65 9.66 -8.24 2.81
CA GLY A 65 10.34 -8.47 1.53
C GLY A 65 11.68 -7.74 1.45
N LEU A 66 11.72 -6.47 1.86
CA LEU A 66 12.95 -5.67 1.92
C LEU A 66 13.98 -6.25 2.90
N ALA A 67 13.55 -6.70 4.08
CA ALA A 67 14.43 -7.33 5.04
C ALA A 67 15.07 -8.59 4.43
N HIS A 68 14.29 -9.41 3.73
CA HIS A 68 14.80 -10.58 3.03
C HIS A 68 15.81 -10.20 1.93
N GLU A 69 15.46 -9.20 1.10
CA GLU A 69 16.33 -8.73 0.03
C GLU A 69 17.60 -8.02 0.52
N LEU A 70 17.58 -7.37 1.70
CA LEU A 70 18.76 -6.80 2.36
C LEU A 70 19.65 -7.88 2.98
N ASN A 71 19.05 -8.91 3.57
CA ASN A 71 19.80 -10.00 4.19
C ASN A 71 20.65 -10.77 3.16
N ASN A 72 20.16 -10.91 1.93
CA ASN A 72 20.89 -11.60 0.86
C ASN A 72 22.28 -11.02 0.54
N PRO A 73 22.44 -9.72 0.17
CA PRO A 73 23.74 -9.12 -0.05
C PRO A 73 24.60 -9.08 1.23
N LEU A 74 24.00 -8.91 2.41
CA LEU A 74 24.74 -8.95 3.68
C LEU A 74 25.36 -10.32 3.95
N ALA A 75 24.63 -11.41 3.68
CA ALA A 75 25.15 -12.76 3.78
C ALA A 75 26.32 -13.01 2.81
N ILE A 76 26.23 -12.49 1.58
CA ILE A 76 27.33 -12.55 0.61
C ILE A 76 28.55 -11.81 1.17
N ILE A 77 28.39 -10.57 1.61
CA ILE A 77 29.48 -9.76 2.17
C ILE A 77 30.13 -10.50 3.35
N ALA A 78 29.35 -10.97 4.31
CA ALA A 78 29.85 -11.71 5.47
C ALA A 78 30.63 -12.97 5.07
N SER A 79 30.14 -13.73 4.08
CA SER A 79 30.78 -14.96 3.61
C SER A 79 32.13 -14.73 2.91
N THR A 80 32.40 -13.51 2.43
CA THR A 80 33.64 -13.18 1.70
C THR A 80 34.79 -12.72 2.60
N VAL A 81 34.51 -12.32 3.85
CA VAL A 81 35.52 -11.80 4.78
C VAL A 81 36.57 -12.86 5.12
N GLN A 82 36.16 -14.02 5.64
CA GLN A 82 37.07 -15.07 6.08
C GLN A 82 37.92 -15.69 4.94
N PRO A 83 37.40 -15.90 3.72
CA PRO A 83 38.23 -16.28 2.57
C PRO A 83 39.31 -15.25 2.22
N ILE A 84 38.98 -13.95 2.27
CA ILE A 84 39.94 -12.87 2.00
C ILE A 84 41.03 -12.86 3.08
N GLU A 85 40.66 -12.94 4.36
CA GLU A 85 41.63 -12.97 5.47
C GLU A 85 42.58 -14.15 5.35
N ARG A 86 42.07 -15.36 5.10
CA ARG A 86 42.91 -16.56 4.93
C ARG A 86 43.84 -16.44 3.73
N ALA A 87 43.34 -15.92 2.61
CA ALA A 87 44.15 -15.73 1.41
C ALA A 87 45.21 -14.65 1.61
N ALA A 88 44.89 -13.55 2.29
CA ALA A 88 45.85 -12.50 2.63
C ALA A 88 46.95 -13.04 3.55
N GLN A 89 46.58 -13.82 4.58
CA GLN A 89 47.53 -14.45 5.49
C GLN A 89 48.48 -15.41 4.75
N ALA A 90 47.93 -16.26 3.86
CA ALA A 90 48.73 -17.16 3.04
C ALA A 90 49.72 -16.43 2.11
N LEU A 91 49.38 -15.23 1.62
CA LEU A 91 50.30 -14.41 0.83
C LEU A 91 51.41 -13.79 1.68
N ILE A 92 51.10 -13.36 2.91
CA ILE A 92 52.09 -12.80 3.85
C ILE A 92 53.10 -13.88 4.28
N GLU A 93 52.63 -15.09 4.56
CA GLU A 93 53.46 -16.20 5.03
C GLU A 93 54.33 -16.81 3.91
N ASN A 94 53.87 -16.81 2.67
CA ASN A 94 54.56 -17.45 1.53
C ASN A 94 55.26 -16.46 0.58
N ALA A 95 55.60 -15.25 1.05
CA ALA A 95 56.14 -14.16 0.22
C ALA A 95 57.49 -14.44 -0.50
N ARG A 96 58.07 -15.64 -0.37
CA ARG A 96 59.39 -16.01 -0.94
C ARG A 96 59.38 -17.23 -1.87
N SER A 97 58.26 -17.93 -2.03
CA SER A 97 58.18 -19.11 -2.88
C SER A 97 57.37 -18.82 -4.15
N GLU A 98 57.88 -19.18 -5.33
CA GLU A 98 57.17 -19.12 -6.62
C GLU A 98 56.05 -20.19 -6.72
N ASP A 99 55.38 -20.46 -5.60
CA ASP A 99 54.61 -21.66 -5.42
C ASP A 99 53.12 -21.46 -5.72
N ARG A 100 52.50 -22.57 -6.11
CA ARG A 100 51.11 -22.72 -6.57
C ARG A 100 50.07 -22.09 -5.63
N ASP A 101 50.41 -21.89 -4.36
CA ASP A 101 49.54 -21.34 -3.32
C ASP A 101 49.40 -19.81 -3.38
N VAL A 102 50.40 -19.07 -3.89
CA VAL A 102 50.26 -17.63 -4.15
C VAL A 102 49.21 -17.37 -5.24
N GLY A 103 49.19 -18.20 -6.29
CA GLY A 103 48.20 -18.13 -7.36
C GLY A 103 46.77 -18.38 -6.86
N LYS A 104 46.57 -19.41 -6.02
CA LYS A 104 45.27 -19.72 -5.41
C LYS A 104 44.79 -18.61 -4.47
N ALA A 105 45.69 -18.04 -3.68
CA ALA A 105 45.35 -16.95 -2.77
C ALA A 105 44.94 -15.69 -3.54
N ARG A 106 45.68 -15.31 -4.60
CA ARG A 106 45.29 -14.20 -5.49
C ARG A 106 43.93 -14.45 -6.15
N GLN A 107 43.68 -15.67 -6.63
CA GLN A 107 42.39 -16.04 -7.21
C GLN A 107 41.25 -15.95 -6.18
N THR A 108 41.49 -16.43 -4.96
CA THR A 108 40.50 -16.37 -3.86
C THR A 108 40.14 -14.93 -3.52
N ILE A 109 41.15 -14.07 -3.34
CA ILE A 109 40.93 -12.63 -3.12
C ILE A 109 40.15 -12.03 -4.27
N SER A 110 40.54 -12.28 -5.53
CA SER A 110 39.86 -11.73 -6.70
C SER A 110 38.38 -12.12 -6.75
N VAL A 111 38.06 -13.40 -6.55
CA VAL A 111 36.66 -13.89 -6.55
C VAL A 111 35.89 -13.31 -5.37
N SER A 112 36.46 -13.32 -4.17
CA SER A 112 35.79 -12.80 -2.97
C SER A 112 35.56 -11.29 -3.04
N THR A 113 36.51 -10.51 -3.59
CA THR A 113 36.35 -9.07 -3.81
C THR A 113 35.25 -8.77 -4.82
N GLU A 114 35.13 -9.55 -5.90
CA GLU A 114 34.03 -9.38 -6.86
C GLU A 114 32.66 -9.72 -6.24
N LEU A 115 32.58 -10.78 -5.43
CA LEU A 115 31.36 -11.11 -4.69
C LEU A 115 30.98 -10.01 -3.70
N LEU A 116 31.96 -9.46 -2.97
CA LEU A 116 31.75 -8.35 -2.04
C LEU A 116 31.25 -7.11 -2.76
N ARG A 117 31.86 -6.74 -3.90
CA ARG A 117 31.41 -5.62 -4.74
C ARG A 117 29.96 -5.79 -5.17
N ARG A 118 29.58 -6.96 -5.69
CA ARG A 118 28.19 -7.26 -6.07
C ARG A 118 27.22 -7.25 -4.89
N GLY A 119 27.67 -7.68 -3.71
CA GLY A 119 26.90 -7.61 -2.48
C GLY A 119 26.59 -6.15 -2.11
N VAL A 120 27.62 -5.30 -2.09
CA VAL A 120 27.48 -3.86 -1.79
C VAL A 120 26.56 -3.16 -2.80
N GLU A 121 26.72 -3.42 -4.10
CA GLU A 121 25.86 -2.84 -5.14
C GLU A 121 24.39 -3.23 -4.99
N ARG A 122 24.11 -4.50 -4.67
CA ARG A 122 22.74 -4.95 -4.40
C ARG A 122 22.17 -4.30 -3.15
N ALA A 123 22.92 -4.20 -2.06
CA ALA A 123 22.46 -3.51 -0.85
C ALA A 123 22.14 -2.03 -1.14
N ALA A 124 22.97 -1.33 -1.94
CA ALA A 124 22.72 0.03 -2.37
C ALA A 124 21.46 0.16 -3.24
N ALA A 125 21.19 -0.80 -4.13
CA ALA A 125 19.98 -0.83 -4.93
C ALA A 125 18.73 -1.00 -4.05
N VAL A 126 18.76 -1.91 -3.07
CA VAL A 126 17.63 -2.13 -2.15
C VAL A 126 17.33 -0.86 -1.34
N THR A 127 18.35 -0.23 -0.74
CA THR A 127 18.16 1.02 0.03
C THR A 127 17.59 2.16 -0.82
N LYS A 128 17.98 2.27 -2.10
CA LYS A 128 17.38 3.23 -3.04
C LYS A 128 15.90 2.95 -3.28
N SER A 129 15.52 1.69 -3.47
CA SER A 129 14.12 1.29 -3.64
C SER A 129 13.26 1.60 -2.40
N VAL A 130 13.78 1.36 -1.19
CA VAL A 130 13.10 1.72 0.07
C VAL A 130 12.81 3.21 0.12
N ARG A 131 13.81 4.05 -0.18
CA ARG A 131 13.67 5.51 -0.14
C ARG A 131 12.62 6.02 -1.12
N GLN A 132 12.55 5.46 -2.33
CA GLN A 132 11.55 5.85 -3.32
C GLN A 132 10.12 5.57 -2.84
N TYR A 133 9.91 4.43 -2.18
CA TYR A 133 8.60 4.06 -1.65
C TYR A 133 8.14 4.97 -0.49
N VAL A 134 9.05 5.32 0.43
CA VAL A 134 8.78 6.24 1.54
C VAL A 134 8.42 7.65 1.05
N VAL A 135 9.01 8.09 -0.06
CA VAL A 135 8.67 9.37 -0.68
C VAL A 135 7.31 9.32 -1.39
N ALA A 136 6.99 8.23 -2.09
CA ALA A 136 5.72 8.06 -2.80
C ALA A 136 4.49 7.94 -1.86
N SER A 137 4.68 7.38 -0.66
CA SER A 137 3.64 7.21 0.35
C SER A 137 3.21 8.50 1.08
N ARG A 138 3.88 9.63 0.81
CA ARG A 138 3.40 10.97 1.21
C ARG A 138 2.32 11.56 0.28
N GLY A 139 1.82 10.79 -0.70
CA GLY A 139 0.77 11.22 -1.61
C GLY A 139 -0.48 11.70 -0.88
N GLN A 140 -0.85 12.96 -1.11
CA GLN A 140 -2.08 13.57 -0.61
C GLN A 140 -3.29 12.81 -1.15
N ILE A 141 -4.30 12.61 -0.29
CA ILE A 141 -5.61 12.14 -0.74
C ILE A 141 -6.22 13.29 -1.55
N ALA A 142 -6.27 13.12 -2.87
CA ALA A 142 -6.92 14.03 -3.80
C ALA A 142 -8.07 13.31 -4.50
N ALA A 143 -9.10 14.05 -4.90
CA ALA A 143 -10.13 13.53 -5.79
C ALA A 143 -9.45 13.00 -7.06
N ALA A 144 -9.64 11.73 -7.36
CA ALA A 144 -8.98 11.05 -8.46
C ALA A 144 -10.04 10.43 -9.39
N ASP A 145 -9.86 10.66 -10.69
CA ASP A 145 -10.65 10.02 -11.72
C ASP A 145 -10.17 8.58 -11.87
N LEU A 146 -10.98 7.64 -11.34
CA LEU A 146 -10.67 6.22 -11.35
C LEU A 146 -10.59 5.65 -12.78
N GLY A 147 -11.41 6.17 -13.70
CA GLY A 147 -11.41 5.75 -15.10
C GLY A 147 -10.10 6.14 -15.78
N ARG A 148 -9.66 7.38 -15.60
CA ARG A 148 -8.38 7.88 -16.13
C ARG A 148 -7.18 7.16 -15.52
N LEU A 149 -7.23 6.84 -14.22
CA LEU A 149 -6.18 6.06 -13.55
C LEU A 149 -6.06 4.64 -14.10
N LEU A 150 -7.18 3.97 -14.33
CA LEU A 150 -7.22 2.64 -14.95
C LEU A 150 -6.65 2.69 -16.37
N GLU A 151 -7.00 3.70 -17.17
CA GLU A 151 -6.45 3.85 -18.53
C GLU A 151 -4.94 4.07 -18.54
N THR A 152 -4.46 4.96 -17.69
CA THR A 152 -3.02 5.25 -17.60
C THR A 152 -2.24 4.02 -17.15
N SER A 153 -2.79 3.25 -16.21
CA SER A 153 -2.18 2.01 -15.71
C SER A 153 -2.17 0.91 -16.76
N VAL A 154 -3.29 0.71 -17.47
CA VAL A 154 -3.40 -0.27 -18.56
C VAL A 154 -2.45 0.10 -19.70
N ALA A 155 -2.33 1.38 -20.06
CA ALA A 155 -1.40 1.83 -21.10
C ALA A 155 0.07 1.56 -20.72
N ALA A 156 0.46 1.84 -19.48
CA ALA A 156 1.81 1.59 -19.00
C ALA A 156 2.17 0.09 -18.98
N VAL A 157 1.23 -0.76 -18.57
CA VAL A 157 1.39 -2.21 -18.60
C VAL A 157 1.41 -2.74 -20.04
N ALA A 158 0.54 -2.24 -20.91
CA ALA A 158 0.48 -2.64 -22.32
C ALA A 158 1.80 -2.32 -23.05
N MET A 159 2.40 -1.14 -22.81
CA MET A 159 3.73 -0.80 -23.35
C MET A 159 4.78 -1.87 -23.02
N LYS A 160 4.79 -2.35 -21.78
CA LYS A 160 5.76 -3.34 -21.29
C LYS A 160 5.42 -4.77 -21.70
N ALA A 161 4.14 -5.04 -21.95
CA ALA A 161 3.64 -6.32 -22.42
C ALA A 161 3.97 -6.57 -23.90
N VAL A 162 3.99 -5.51 -24.72
CA VAL A 162 4.44 -5.56 -26.13
C VAL A 162 5.89 -6.04 -26.24
N GLU A 163 6.80 -5.57 -25.36
CA GLU A 163 8.19 -6.05 -25.31
C GLU A 163 8.31 -7.55 -25.00
N LYS A 164 7.30 -8.13 -24.35
CA LYS A 164 7.27 -9.54 -23.92
C LYS A 164 6.33 -10.41 -24.76
N MET A 165 5.80 -9.90 -25.87
CA MET A 165 4.81 -10.59 -26.71
C MET A 165 3.57 -11.07 -25.93
N VAL A 166 3.10 -10.28 -24.96
CA VAL A 166 1.89 -10.57 -24.17
C VAL A 166 0.79 -9.59 -24.56
N THR A 167 -0.40 -10.11 -24.86
CA THR A 167 -1.58 -9.30 -25.22
C THR A 167 -2.37 -8.94 -23.96
N VAL A 168 -2.69 -7.65 -23.81
CA VAL A 168 -3.51 -7.15 -22.69
C VAL A 168 -4.96 -7.00 -23.17
N HIS A 169 -5.90 -7.72 -22.56
CA HIS A 169 -7.33 -7.62 -22.84
C HIS A 169 -8.03 -6.73 -21.80
N ARG A 170 -8.75 -5.70 -22.25
CA ARG A 170 -9.55 -4.80 -21.40
C ARG A 170 -10.99 -5.31 -21.38
N ALA A 171 -11.46 -5.81 -20.24
CA ALA A 171 -12.87 -6.13 -20.00
C ALA A 171 -13.35 -5.31 -18.79
N LEU A 172 -13.64 -4.03 -19.03
CA LEU A 172 -14.32 -3.20 -18.02
C LEU A 172 -15.81 -3.32 -18.29
N GLY A 173 -16.59 -3.73 -17.28
CA GLY A 173 -18.04 -3.84 -17.40
C GLY A 173 -18.62 -2.47 -17.77
N GLU A 174 -19.39 -2.42 -18.85
CA GLU A 174 -20.13 -1.23 -19.24
C GLU A 174 -21.24 -1.00 -18.19
N SER A 175 -21.14 0.08 -17.42
CA SER A 175 -22.26 0.53 -16.60
C SER A 175 -23.29 1.19 -17.50
N ALA A 176 -24.49 0.59 -17.54
CA ALA A 176 -25.71 1.14 -18.10
C ALA A 176 -26.19 2.40 -17.37
#